data_AF-A0A934HH66-F1
#
_entry.id   AF-A0A934HH66-F1
#
_cell.length_a   1.000
_cell.length_b   1.000
_cell.length_c   1.000
_cell.angle_alpha   90.00
_cell.angle_beta   90.00
_cell.angle_gamma   90.00
#
_symmetry.space_group_name_H-M   'P 1'
#
loop_
_entity.id
_entity.type
_entity.pdbx_description
1 polymer ?
#
loop_
_entity_poly.entity_id
_entity_poly.type
_entity_poly.pdbx_seq_one_letter_code
_entity_poly.pdbx_strand_id
1 'polypeptide(L)'
;MTIPVQAIIEPTIVLPQSTFTVVAGVTAAPTTAAPPPSFTPMDFVPTVAPTITSIATVTLAPTITSIATVTPLPTSTAGPAVTFGPPATFTPVLFPSYTPTSGPSAYICPTCDQLRLRDIPGTAGNITATLGANLPLMIIGRTEDSVWLQVVLEDGRNGWVAAQYLTVNIDLSVVSVTGTAEDTTGPANIDVVSGVSSNARTIFLDGRAKGNLAHVFTRVGDSISASPNFLFPIGYGNYQLGNFGYLGGAISFFSGPNGRGQNPFAANSIAARNGWSTESVLNPANADPGVCKAGETPLACEYRVNRPAVALIMLGTNDAGGMPSNVFSANLQAIVQTSINMGVIPVLSTIPPKHYNAATDGRVAEFNQLIIATARAYDVPLWNYWLAMSQLPQEGLAADGVHPSVPPDGLNGVFDSTHLQYGFPMRNLTALQVLYILWQQVLYDGDQAPAATVPPVTGPVEVVDPACQALPAPRLTVGGQGRVTPGLPNKVRSQPSTSAEQTGNIPGEGVFQVLAGPQCGDGLWWWQVNYDGLIGWTANGDSAEYWVEPYP
;
A
#
# COMPACT_ATOMS: atom_id res chain seq x y z
N MET A 1 -21.24 59.49 -35.48
CA MET A 1 -21.20 60.04 -34.11
C MET A 1 -19.98 59.43 -33.44
N THR A 2 -18.95 60.23 -33.23
CA THR A 2 -17.54 59.86 -32.97
C THR A 2 -17.13 60.46 -31.63
N ILE A 3 -16.66 59.66 -30.66
CA ILE A 3 -16.04 60.05 -29.35
C ILE A 3 -15.23 58.82 -28.84
N PRO A 4 -14.05 58.93 -28.15
CA PRO A 4 -12.75 58.68 -28.77
C PRO A 4 -11.81 57.71 -27.98
N VAL A 5 -10.60 57.53 -28.52
CA VAL A 5 -9.45 56.79 -27.95
C VAL A 5 -8.81 57.56 -26.80
N GLN A 6 -8.44 56.86 -25.71
CA GLN A 6 -7.71 57.41 -24.57
C GLN A 6 -6.33 56.77 -24.44
N ALA A 7 -5.32 57.62 -24.21
CA ALA A 7 -3.89 57.33 -24.26
C ALA A 7 -3.34 56.64 -23.01
N ILE A 8 -2.26 55.87 -23.23
CA ILE A 8 -1.46 55.13 -22.25
C ILE A 8 -0.49 56.09 -21.53
N ILE A 9 -0.39 55.97 -20.21
CA ILE A 9 0.66 56.59 -19.38
C ILE A 9 1.29 55.48 -18.52
N GLU A 10 2.59 55.25 -18.69
CA GLU A 10 3.42 54.40 -17.83
C GLU A 10 3.91 55.15 -16.58
N PRO A 11 4.15 54.45 -15.45
CA PRO A 11 5.07 54.94 -14.44
C PRO A 11 6.30 54.04 -14.29
N THR A 12 7.47 54.66 -14.46
CA THR A 12 8.81 54.16 -14.13
C THR A 12 9.09 54.30 -12.64
N ILE A 13 9.50 53.24 -11.93
CA ILE A 13 10.21 53.36 -10.63
C ILE A 13 11.36 52.33 -10.51
N VAL A 14 12.57 52.89 -10.57
CA VAL A 14 13.88 52.64 -9.92
C VAL A 14 14.09 51.36 -9.06
N LEU A 15 15.16 50.64 -9.41
CA LEU A 15 15.79 49.51 -8.67
C LEU A 15 16.81 50.00 -7.62
N PRO A 16 16.95 49.33 -6.45
CA PRO A 16 18.15 49.45 -5.63
C PRO A 16 19.17 48.35 -5.91
N GLN A 17 20.43 48.76 -6.08
CA GLN A 17 21.60 47.91 -6.20
C GLN A 17 21.98 47.31 -4.83
N SER A 18 22.50 46.09 -4.83
CA SER A 18 23.23 45.53 -3.68
C SER A 18 24.58 44.99 -4.13
N THR A 19 25.58 45.42 -3.38
CA THR A 19 27.02 45.36 -3.62
C THR A 19 27.60 43.96 -3.46
N PHE A 20 28.46 43.55 -4.41
CA PHE A 20 29.34 42.39 -4.26
C PHE A 20 30.67 42.81 -3.63
N THR A 21 31.10 42.11 -2.59
CA THR A 21 32.46 42.18 -2.05
C THR A 21 33.17 40.88 -2.37
N VAL A 22 34.23 40.96 -3.17
CA VAL A 22 35.17 39.88 -3.46
C VAL A 22 36.28 39.93 -2.42
N VAL A 23 36.55 38.81 -1.75
CA VAL A 23 37.83 38.58 -1.06
C VAL A 23 38.44 37.32 -1.64
N ALA A 24 39.64 37.47 -2.20
CA ALA A 24 40.42 36.40 -2.79
C ALA A 24 41.39 35.79 -1.76
N GLY A 25 41.52 34.47 -1.82
CA GLY A 25 42.79 33.76 -1.67
C GLY A 25 43.19 33.28 -0.28
N VAL A 26 43.15 31.96 -0.05
CA VAL A 26 44.27 31.22 0.56
C VAL A 26 44.36 29.83 -0.10
N THR A 27 45.60 29.46 -0.39
CA THR A 27 46.13 28.31 -1.10
C THR A 27 45.95 26.95 -0.41
N ALA A 28 45.91 25.89 -1.22
CA ALA A 28 45.91 24.48 -0.81
C ALA A 28 47.26 24.01 -0.24
N ALA A 29 47.21 23.09 0.73
CA ALA A 29 48.26 22.13 1.05
C ALA A 29 47.62 20.84 1.65
N PRO A 30 48.25 19.66 1.49
CA PRO A 30 47.57 18.36 1.50
C PRO A 30 47.51 17.76 2.91
N THR A 31 46.38 17.16 3.28
CA THR A 31 46.27 16.34 4.48
C THR A 31 46.36 14.86 4.13
N THR A 32 47.37 14.25 4.74
CA THR A 32 47.81 12.87 4.68
C THR A 32 46.73 11.87 5.07
N ALA A 33 46.63 10.78 4.30
CA ALA A 33 45.81 9.62 4.58
C ALA A 33 46.19 8.95 5.91
N ALA A 34 45.20 8.69 6.76
CA ALA A 34 45.34 7.83 7.93
C ALA A 34 45.19 6.35 7.50
N PRO A 35 46.02 5.42 8.01
CA PRO A 35 45.92 4.01 7.67
C PRO A 35 44.74 3.31 8.39
N PRO A 36 44.19 2.23 7.82
CA PRO A 36 43.07 1.50 8.40
C PRO A 36 43.49 0.73 9.66
N PRO A 37 42.57 0.51 10.63
CA PRO A 37 42.86 -0.31 11.79
C PRO A 37 43.07 -1.78 11.40
N SER A 38 44.16 -2.35 11.90
CA SER A 38 44.48 -3.77 11.81
C SER A 38 43.72 -4.54 12.89
N PHE A 39 43.02 -5.60 12.47
CA PHE A 39 42.41 -6.57 13.38
C PHE A 39 43.37 -7.74 13.57
N THR A 40 43.81 -7.95 14.80
CA THR A 40 44.49 -9.18 15.24
C THR A 40 43.44 -10.26 15.55
N PRO A 41 43.57 -11.49 15.03
CA PRO A 41 42.71 -12.59 15.41
C PRO A 41 43.16 -13.15 16.77
N MET A 42 42.25 -13.21 17.74
CA MET A 42 42.47 -13.93 19.00
C MET A 42 41.89 -15.33 18.95
N ASP A 43 42.59 -16.21 19.66
CA ASP A 43 42.62 -17.67 19.53
C ASP A 43 41.32 -18.42 19.90
N PHE A 44 41.13 -19.53 19.21
CA PHE A 44 40.24 -20.64 19.55
C PHE A 44 40.84 -21.48 20.69
N VAL A 45 40.05 -21.75 21.75
CA VAL A 45 40.26 -22.88 22.69
C VAL A 45 38.87 -23.39 23.18
N PRO A 46 38.68 -24.70 23.44
CA PRO A 46 37.46 -25.44 23.06
C PRO A 46 36.46 -25.82 24.16
N THR A 47 35.26 -26.19 23.68
CA THR A 47 34.26 -27.19 24.13
C THR A 47 34.27 -27.73 25.56
N VAL A 48 33.12 -27.68 26.26
CA VAL A 48 32.60 -28.79 27.10
C VAL A 48 31.06 -28.83 27.06
N ALA A 49 30.51 -30.03 26.90
CA ALA A 49 29.08 -30.39 26.89
C ALA A 49 28.52 -30.61 28.33
N PRO A 50 27.21 -30.87 28.52
CA PRO A 50 26.48 -30.50 29.74
C PRO A 50 26.62 -31.52 30.89
N THR A 51 26.44 -31.04 32.12
CA THR A 51 26.29 -31.90 33.32
C THR A 51 24.87 -31.78 33.85
N ILE A 52 24.16 -32.90 33.91
CA ILE A 52 22.86 -33.06 34.55
C ILE A 52 23.05 -33.02 36.06
N THR A 53 22.25 -32.22 36.78
CA THR A 53 22.07 -32.39 38.23
C THR A 53 20.59 -32.28 38.58
N SER A 54 20.03 -33.36 39.10
CA SER A 54 18.68 -33.44 39.68
C SER A 54 18.70 -32.97 41.13
N ILE A 55 17.75 -32.13 41.57
CA ILE A 55 17.19 -32.17 42.93
C ILE A 55 15.72 -31.68 42.87
N ALA A 56 14.82 -32.48 43.42
CA ALA A 56 13.42 -32.14 43.67
C ALA A 56 13.27 -31.41 45.01
N THR A 57 12.31 -30.49 45.14
CA THR A 57 11.35 -30.49 46.27
C THR A 57 10.16 -29.56 46.03
N VAL A 58 9.02 -30.02 46.52
CA VAL A 58 7.65 -29.51 46.44
C VAL A 58 7.43 -28.30 47.36
N THR A 59 6.58 -27.35 46.96
CA THR A 59 5.72 -26.62 47.92
C THR A 59 4.41 -26.18 47.26
N LEU A 60 3.34 -26.27 48.05
CA LEU A 60 1.91 -26.28 47.71
C LEU A 60 1.31 -24.89 47.44
N ALA A 61 0.22 -24.85 46.67
CA ALA A 61 -0.73 -23.72 46.58
C ALA A 61 -2.17 -24.20 46.88
N PRO A 62 -3.07 -23.32 47.36
CA PRO A 62 -4.17 -23.68 48.25
C PRO A 62 -5.49 -24.03 47.56
N THR A 63 -6.32 -24.74 48.32
CA THR A 63 -7.67 -25.22 48.02
C THR A 63 -8.71 -24.10 48.16
N ILE A 64 -9.63 -23.96 47.20
CA ILE A 64 -10.92 -23.29 47.42
C ILE A 64 -12.04 -24.24 47.00
N THR A 65 -12.93 -24.50 47.94
CA THR A 65 -14.11 -25.36 47.87
C THR A 65 -15.28 -24.57 47.28
N SER A 66 -15.98 -25.12 46.27
CA SER A 66 -17.37 -24.73 46.01
C SER A 66 -18.22 -25.97 45.71
N ILE A 67 -19.38 -26.01 46.35
CA ILE A 67 -20.37 -27.09 46.32
C ILE A 67 -21.44 -26.67 45.31
N ALA A 68 -21.80 -27.56 44.37
CA ALA A 68 -23.00 -27.41 43.55
C ALA A 68 -23.79 -28.72 43.52
N THR A 69 -25.08 -28.56 43.80
CA THR A 69 -26.12 -29.56 44.06
C THR A 69 -26.57 -30.28 42.79
N VAL A 70 -26.82 -31.60 42.88
CA VAL A 70 -27.22 -32.45 41.75
C VAL A 70 -28.76 -32.55 41.67
N THR A 71 -29.34 -32.25 40.51
CA THR A 71 -30.76 -32.48 40.20
C THR A 71 -30.88 -33.66 39.22
N PRO A 72 -31.73 -34.68 39.46
CA PRO A 72 -31.84 -35.83 38.56
C PRO A 72 -32.78 -35.56 37.36
N LEU A 73 -32.40 -36.10 36.19
CA LEU A 73 -33.11 -36.03 34.90
C LEU A 73 -34.10 -37.20 34.75
N PRO A 74 -35.27 -37.04 34.09
CA PRO A 74 -36.28 -38.10 33.99
C PRO A 74 -35.96 -39.17 32.94
N THR A 75 -36.41 -40.38 33.25
CA THR A 75 -36.32 -41.63 32.48
C THR A 75 -37.18 -41.59 31.21
N SER A 76 -36.64 -41.99 30.05
CA SER A 76 -37.42 -42.15 28.80
C SER A 76 -37.84 -43.61 28.56
N THR A 77 -39.07 -43.76 28.09
CA THR A 77 -39.73 -45.04 27.79
C THR A 77 -39.41 -45.49 26.37
N ALA A 78 -39.17 -46.79 26.17
CA ALA A 78 -38.83 -47.40 24.87
C ALA A 78 -40.02 -47.41 23.88
N GLY A 79 -39.75 -47.05 22.62
CA GLY A 79 -40.64 -47.23 21.46
C GLY A 79 -40.34 -48.53 20.68
N PRO A 80 -41.24 -48.98 19.79
CA PRO A 80 -41.19 -50.31 19.18
C PRO A 80 -40.16 -50.43 18.05
N ALA A 81 -39.59 -51.63 17.91
CA ALA A 81 -38.53 -51.97 16.96
C ALA A 81 -39.02 -52.06 15.50
N VAL A 82 -38.23 -51.52 14.58
CA VAL A 82 -38.44 -51.63 13.12
C VAL A 82 -37.49 -52.70 12.57
N THR A 83 -38.03 -53.70 11.88
CA THR A 83 -37.26 -54.75 11.17
C THR A 83 -36.82 -54.27 9.80
N PHE A 84 -35.52 -54.33 9.51
CA PHE A 84 -34.94 -54.06 8.19
C PHE A 84 -34.87 -55.34 7.33
N GLY A 85 -35.21 -55.22 6.03
CA GLY A 85 -35.03 -56.28 5.03
C GLY A 85 -33.58 -56.41 4.53
N PRO A 86 -33.27 -57.45 3.74
CA PRO A 86 -31.89 -57.76 3.35
C PRO A 86 -31.30 -56.71 2.39
N PRO A 87 -29.97 -56.45 2.45
CA PRO A 87 -29.33 -55.40 1.66
C PRO A 87 -29.20 -55.80 0.18
N ALA A 88 -29.30 -54.80 -0.70
CA ALA A 88 -29.13 -54.96 -2.14
C ALA A 88 -27.66 -55.25 -2.51
N THR A 89 -27.46 -56.21 -3.40
CA THR A 89 -26.15 -56.61 -3.93
C THR A 89 -25.68 -55.62 -5.00
N PHE A 90 -24.54 -54.96 -4.79
CA PHE A 90 -23.93 -54.07 -5.78
C PHE A 90 -22.96 -54.84 -6.68
N THR A 91 -23.17 -54.75 -8.00
CA THR A 91 -22.22 -55.21 -9.02
C THR A 91 -21.23 -54.07 -9.32
N PRO A 92 -19.90 -54.30 -9.27
CA PRO A 92 -18.94 -53.23 -9.51
C PRO A 92 -18.87 -52.87 -11.00
N VAL A 93 -18.97 -51.58 -11.30
CA VAL A 93 -18.73 -51.01 -12.63
C VAL A 93 -17.24 -50.69 -12.74
N LEU A 94 -16.57 -51.23 -13.77
CA LEU A 94 -15.16 -50.95 -14.06
C LEU A 94 -15.00 -49.52 -14.61
N PHE A 95 -14.24 -48.68 -13.90
CA PHE A 95 -13.79 -47.37 -14.39
C PHE A 95 -12.52 -47.52 -15.25
N PRO A 96 -12.29 -46.65 -16.25
CA PRO A 96 -11.02 -46.62 -16.96
C PRO A 96 -9.88 -46.28 -15.99
N SER A 97 -8.89 -47.17 -15.95
CA SER A 97 -7.63 -47.00 -15.21
C SER A 97 -6.79 -45.91 -15.87
N TYR A 98 -6.80 -44.69 -15.33
CA TYR A 98 -5.76 -43.71 -15.61
C TYR A 98 -4.51 -44.08 -14.82
N THR A 99 -3.43 -44.41 -15.52
CA THR A 99 -2.09 -44.45 -14.94
C THR A 99 -1.71 -43.03 -14.48
N PRO A 100 -1.40 -42.79 -13.19
CA PRO A 100 -0.97 -41.47 -12.75
C PRO A 100 0.36 -41.12 -13.42
N THR A 101 0.36 -40.01 -14.17
CA THR A 101 1.57 -39.40 -14.74
C THR A 101 2.49 -39.03 -13.58
N SER A 102 3.67 -39.64 -13.47
CA SER A 102 4.61 -39.41 -12.38
C SER A 102 5.32 -38.06 -12.52
N GLY A 103 4.63 -36.96 -12.22
CA GLY A 103 5.19 -35.62 -12.22
C GLY A 103 4.35 -34.66 -11.39
N PRO A 104 4.91 -33.52 -10.96
CA PRO A 104 4.17 -32.51 -10.23
C PRO A 104 3.05 -31.95 -11.11
N SER A 105 1.85 -31.88 -10.52
CA SER A 105 0.66 -31.36 -11.19
C SER A 105 0.71 -29.86 -11.48
N ALA A 106 1.61 -29.12 -10.81
CA ALA A 106 1.88 -27.72 -11.09
C ALA A 106 3.30 -27.32 -10.66
N TYR A 107 3.77 -26.19 -11.17
CA TYR A 107 4.93 -25.47 -10.67
C TYR A 107 4.55 -24.04 -10.33
N ILE A 108 5.19 -23.45 -9.33
CA ILE A 108 5.14 -21.99 -9.15
C ILE A 108 5.81 -21.32 -10.34
N CYS A 109 5.21 -20.27 -10.89
CA CYS A 109 5.73 -19.62 -12.08
C CYS A 109 7.21 -19.18 -11.91
N PRO A 110 8.04 -19.17 -12.96
CA PRO A 110 9.48 -18.94 -12.83
C PRO A 110 9.90 -17.60 -12.20
N THR A 111 9.00 -16.62 -12.18
CA THR A 111 9.22 -15.28 -11.62
C THR A 111 8.38 -14.99 -10.37
N CYS A 112 7.57 -15.95 -9.92
CA CYS A 112 6.64 -15.83 -8.80
C CYS A 112 7.31 -16.26 -7.48
N ASP A 113 8.35 -15.55 -7.06
CA ASP A 113 8.96 -15.79 -5.74
C ASP A 113 8.04 -15.27 -4.63
N GLN A 114 8.17 -15.83 -3.42
CA GLN A 114 7.35 -15.47 -2.25
C GLN A 114 5.82 -15.69 -2.43
N LEU A 115 5.40 -16.77 -3.10
CA LEU A 115 3.99 -17.14 -3.18
C LEU A 115 3.44 -17.55 -1.80
N ARG A 116 2.38 -16.90 -1.34
CA ARG A 116 1.76 -17.15 -0.03
C ARG A 116 0.91 -18.44 -0.06
N LEU A 117 1.26 -19.41 0.77
CA LEU A 117 0.45 -20.58 1.11
C LEU A 117 -0.48 -20.22 2.25
N ARG A 118 -1.78 -20.51 2.11
CA ARG A 118 -2.81 -20.17 3.10
C ARG A 118 -3.50 -21.39 3.69
N ASP A 119 -4.07 -21.25 4.88
CA ASP A 119 -4.84 -22.32 5.54
C ASP A 119 -6.23 -22.56 4.92
N ILE A 120 -6.89 -21.50 4.44
CA ILE A 120 -8.15 -21.55 3.69
C ILE A 120 -8.00 -20.86 2.32
N PRO A 121 -8.84 -21.17 1.31
CA PRO A 121 -8.84 -20.43 0.06
C PRO A 121 -9.39 -19.02 0.30
N GLY A 122 -8.82 -18.03 -0.37
CA GLY A 122 -9.23 -16.64 -0.24
C GLY A 122 -8.25 -15.79 0.56
N THR A 123 -8.41 -14.48 0.46
CA THR A 123 -7.53 -13.47 1.07
C THR A 123 -7.68 -13.36 2.59
N ALA A 124 -8.78 -13.88 3.17
CA ALA A 124 -8.95 -13.98 4.63
C ALA A 124 -8.09 -15.07 5.27
N GLY A 125 -7.59 -16.04 4.50
CA GLY A 125 -6.80 -17.13 5.05
C GLY A 125 -5.47 -16.67 5.63
N ASN A 126 -5.06 -17.26 6.76
CA ASN A 126 -3.77 -16.98 7.35
C ASN A 126 -2.65 -17.50 6.44
N ILE A 127 -1.58 -16.73 6.32
CA ILE A 127 -0.39 -17.16 5.57
C ILE A 127 0.37 -18.16 6.45
N THR A 128 0.43 -19.41 6.03
CA THR A 128 1.11 -20.49 6.75
C THR A 128 2.54 -20.69 6.28
N ALA A 129 2.85 -20.29 5.05
CA ALA A 129 4.20 -20.29 4.51
C ALA A 129 4.33 -19.36 3.29
N THR A 130 5.57 -19.08 2.92
CA THR A 130 5.90 -18.43 1.65
C THR A 130 6.75 -19.37 0.81
N LEU A 131 6.40 -19.53 -0.46
CA LEU A 131 6.93 -20.54 -1.38
C LEU A 131 7.75 -19.87 -2.49
N GLY A 132 8.88 -20.51 -2.85
CA GLY A 132 9.79 -19.99 -3.87
C GLY A 132 9.35 -20.28 -5.30
N ALA A 133 9.88 -19.51 -6.27
CA ALA A 133 9.63 -19.73 -7.69
C ALA A 133 10.09 -21.12 -8.16
N ASN A 134 9.44 -21.65 -9.21
CA ASN A 134 9.70 -22.99 -9.79
C ASN A 134 9.47 -24.17 -8.83
N LEU A 135 8.93 -23.95 -7.63
CA LEU A 135 8.67 -25.03 -6.68
C LEU A 135 7.61 -26.00 -7.26
N PRO A 136 7.87 -27.32 -7.29
CA PRO A 136 6.89 -28.30 -7.72
C PRO A 136 5.78 -28.48 -6.67
N LEU A 137 4.54 -28.61 -7.13
CA LEU A 137 3.35 -28.72 -6.30
C LEU A 137 2.44 -29.86 -6.77
N MET A 138 1.78 -30.49 -5.80
CA MET A 138 0.71 -31.46 -6.04
C MET A 138 -0.65 -30.83 -5.70
N ILE A 139 -1.51 -30.65 -6.69
CA ILE A 139 -2.87 -30.11 -6.56
C ILE A 139 -3.76 -31.24 -6.06
N ILE A 140 -4.41 -31.00 -4.93
CA ILE A 140 -5.30 -31.96 -4.26
C ILE A 140 -6.75 -31.45 -4.19
N GLY A 141 -6.99 -30.21 -4.61
CA GLY A 141 -8.30 -29.58 -4.48
C GLY A 141 -8.37 -28.21 -5.15
N ARG A 142 -9.57 -27.69 -5.31
CA ARG A 142 -9.85 -26.36 -5.89
C ARG A 142 -11.10 -25.71 -5.30
N THR A 143 -11.25 -24.42 -5.54
CA THR A 143 -12.54 -23.73 -5.43
C THR A 143 -13.41 -24.00 -6.66
N GLU A 144 -14.71 -23.73 -6.56
CA GLU A 144 -15.66 -23.95 -7.66
C GLU A 144 -15.26 -23.21 -8.95
N ASP A 145 -14.76 -21.98 -8.81
CA ASP A 145 -14.24 -21.11 -9.86
C ASP A 145 -12.78 -21.41 -10.27
N SER A 146 -12.10 -22.30 -9.55
CA SER A 146 -10.68 -22.65 -9.74
C SER A 146 -9.68 -21.49 -9.55
N VAL A 147 -10.08 -20.39 -8.92
CA VAL A 147 -9.20 -19.25 -8.61
C VAL A 147 -8.18 -19.63 -7.54
N TRP A 148 -8.56 -20.51 -6.61
CA TRP A 148 -7.69 -21.05 -5.59
C TRP A 148 -7.51 -22.55 -5.76
N LEU A 149 -6.26 -23.00 -5.64
CA LEU A 149 -5.88 -24.41 -5.69
C LEU A 149 -5.32 -24.83 -4.34
N GLN A 150 -5.82 -25.95 -3.82
CA GLN A 150 -5.25 -26.59 -2.66
C GLN A 150 -4.08 -27.45 -3.12
N VAL A 151 -2.92 -27.22 -2.54
CA VAL A 151 -1.67 -27.89 -2.90
C VAL A 151 -1.05 -28.57 -1.70
N VAL A 152 -0.33 -29.66 -1.94
CA VAL A 152 0.58 -30.29 -0.99
C VAL A 152 2.01 -30.14 -1.49
N LEU A 153 2.88 -29.74 -0.57
CA LEU A 153 4.33 -29.60 -0.75
C LEU A 153 5.00 -30.97 -0.61
N GLU A 154 6.26 -31.07 -1.05
CA GLU A 154 7.05 -32.31 -0.94
C GLU A 154 7.25 -32.76 0.51
N ASP A 155 7.31 -31.82 1.46
CA ASP A 155 7.44 -32.11 2.89
C ASP A 155 6.11 -32.48 3.60
N GLY A 156 5.03 -32.61 2.83
CA GLY A 156 3.71 -33.01 3.31
C GLY A 156 2.85 -31.87 3.89
N ARG A 157 3.37 -30.64 4.00
CA ARG A 157 2.53 -29.48 4.32
C ARG A 157 1.56 -29.20 3.18
N ASN A 158 0.35 -28.74 3.51
CA ASN A 158 -0.65 -28.38 2.51
C ASN A 158 -1.30 -27.04 2.84
N GLY A 159 -1.94 -26.46 1.83
CA GLY A 159 -2.64 -25.20 1.95
C GLY A 159 -3.13 -24.71 0.59
N TRP A 160 -3.62 -23.48 0.55
CA TRP A 160 -4.23 -22.87 -0.62
C TRP A 160 -3.32 -21.81 -1.22
N VAL A 161 -3.21 -21.82 -2.55
CA VAL A 161 -2.48 -20.83 -3.34
C VAL A 161 -3.35 -20.33 -4.48
N ALA A 162 -3.14 -19.08 -4.92
CA ALA A 162 -3.87 -18.53 -6.06
C ALA A 162 -3.37 -19.15 -7.38
N ALA A 163 -4.30 -19.68 -8.17
CA ALA A 163 -4.01 -20.43 -9.40
C ALA A 163 -3.23 -19.62 -10.44
N GLN A 164 -3.43 -18.30 -10.47
CA GLN A 164 -2.77 -17.38 -11.42
C GLN A 164 -1.23 -17.37 -11.32
N TYR A 165 -0.67 -17.81 -10.19
CA TYR A 165 0.79 -17.89 -9.98
C TYR A 165 1.35 -19.29 -10.28
N LEU A 166 0.52 -20.21 -10.76
CA LEU A 166 0.91 -21.58 -11.05
C LEU A 166 0.94 -21.83 -12.56
N THR A 167 1.96 -22.54 -13.01
CA THR A 167 1.92 -23.28 -14.27
C THR A 167 1.31 -24.65 -13.99
N VAL A 168 0.03 -24.82 -14.33
CA VAL A 168 -0.75 -26.03 -14.07
C VAL A 168 -0.58 -27.04 -15.21
N ASN A 169 -0.22 -28.27 -14.87
CA ASN A 169 0.10 -29.35 -15.81
C ASN A 169 -1.01 -30.41 -15.94
N ILE A 170 -2.14 -30.22 -15.24
CA ILE A 170 -3.27 -31.14 -15.22
C ILE A 170 -4.56 -30.43 -15.63
N ASP A 171 -5.56 -31.19 -16.07
CA ASP A 171 -6.91 -30.66 -16.25
C ASP A 171 -7.57 -30.42 -14.88
N LEU A 172 -7.95 -29.18 -14.57
CA LEU A 172 -8.60 -28.86 -13.30
C LEU A 172 -10.06 -29.35 -13.24
N SER A 173 -10.67 -29.73 -14.38
CA SER A 173 -12.03 -30.28 -14.41
C SER A 173 -12.15 -31.60 -13.64
N VAL A 174 -11.05 -32.35 -13.55
CA VAL A 174 -10.98 -33.62 -12.80
C VAL A 174 -10.57 -33.44 -11.34
N VAL A 175 -10.19 -32.23 -10.93
CA VAL A 175 -9.85 -31.90 -9.53
C VAL A 175 -11.12 -31.58 -8.76
N SER A 176 -11.28 -32.20 -7.58
CA SER A 176 -12.45 -32.01 -6.73
C SER A 176 -12.51 -30.61 -6.13
N VAL A 177 -13.73 -30.08 -5.98
CA VAL A 177 -13.97 -28.87 -5.21
C VAL A 177 -13.87 -29.20 -3.72
N THR A 178 -12.91 -28.60 -3.01
CA THR A 178 -12.59 -28.93 -1.61
C THR A 178 -12.66 -27.74 -0.66
N GLY A 179 -12.96 -26.55 -1.17
CA GLY A 179 -13.11 -25.35 -0.37
C GLY A 179 -13.89 -24.26 -1.08
N THR A 180 -14.38 -23.31 -0.30
CA THR A 180 -15.05 -22.10 -0.76
C THR A 180 -14.20 -20.91 -0.35
N ALA A 181 -13.89 -20.00 -1.29
CA ALA A 181 -13.01 -18.88 -0.99
C ALA A 181 -13.65 -17.94 0.04
N GLU A 182 -12.87 -17.59 1.06
CA GLU A 182 -13.21 -16.58 2.05
C GLU A 182 -12.22 -15.42 1.91
N ASP A 183 -12.72 -14.30 1.41
CA ASP A 183 -11.95 -13.08 1.30
C ASP A 183 -12.16 -12.19 2.53
N THR A 184 -11.15 -11.40 2.90
CA THR A 184 -11.34 -10.45 4.00
C THR A 184 -12.48 -9.53 3.63
N THR A 185 -13.44 -9.36 4.53
CA THR A 185 -14.46 -8.32 4.39
C THR A 185 -13.82 -6.96 4.70
N GLY A 186 -12.97 -6.48 3.78
CA GLY A 186 -12.88 -5.05 3.56
C GLY A 186 -14.24 -4.55 3.06
N PRO A 187 -14.56 -3.25 3.21
CA PRO A 187 -15.77 -2.72 2.58
C PRO A 187 -15.68 -3.06 1.08
N ALA A 188 -16.78 -3.59 0.55
CA ALA A 188 -16.93 -4.16 -0.79
C ALA A 188 -15.76 -3.83 -1.73
N ASN A 189 -15.05 -4.86 -2.21
CA ASN A 189 -14.29 -4.77 -3.45
C ASN A 189 -15.22 -4.18 -4.51
N ILE A 190 -15.26 -2.86 -4.64
CA ILE A 190 -15.41 -2.31 -5.96
C ILE A 190 -14.08 -2.67 -6.57
N ASP A 191 -14.08 -3.65 -7.48
CA ASP A 191 -12.95 -4.03 -8.34
C ASP A 191 -12.54 -2.83 -9.21
N VAL A 192 -12.08 -1.76 -8.56
CA VAL A 192 -11.62 -0.51 -9.19
C VAL A 192 -10.18 -0.66 -9.62
N VAL A 193 -9.47 -1.70 -9.22
CA VAL A 193 -8.11 -1.97 -9.66
C VAL A 193 -8.06 -3.31 -10.37
N SER A 194 -7.57 -3.32 -11.60
CA SER A 194 -7.37 -4.54 -12.39
C SER A 194 -6.11 -4.41 -13.23
N GLY A 195 -5.71 -5.48 -13.92
CA GLY A 195 -4.54 -5.45 -14.82
C GLY A 195 -3.20 -5.30 -14.09
N VAL A 196 -3.14 -5.59 -12.79
CA VAL A 196 -1.87 -5.72 -12.06
C VAL A 196 -1.29 -7.09 -12.37
N SER A 197 -0.33 -7.13 -13.29
CA SER A 197 0.27 -8.36 -13.81
C SER A 197 1.79 -8.40 -13.57
N SER A 198 2.44 -9.50 -13.97
CA SER A 198 3.89 -9.60 -13.99
C SER A 198 4.55 -8.59 -14.93
N ASN A 199 3.83 -8.03 -15.91
CA ASN A 199 4.37 -6.97 -16.76
C ASN A 199 4.62 -5.67 -15.97
N ALA A 200 3.74 -5.31 -15.03
CA ALA A 200 3.98 -4.17 -14.13
C ALA A 200 5.28 -4.35 -13.32
N ARG A 201 5.60 -5.58 -12.92
CA ARG A 201 6.87 -5.93 -12.28
C ARG A 201 8.06 -5.81 -13.22
N THR A 202 7.94 -6.23 -14.48
CA THR A 202 8.99 -6.02 -15.49
C THR A 202 9.29 -4.53 -15.69
N ILE A 203 8.25 -3.69 -15.81
CA ILE A 203 8.40 -2.23 -15.94
C ILE A 203 9.07 -1.64 -14.70
N PHE A 204 8.68 -2.08 -13.50
CA PHE A 204 9.31 -1.66 -12.25
C PHE A 204 10.81 -1.94 -12.24
N LEU A 205 11.22 -3.18 -12.53
CA LEU A 205 12.62 -3.60 -12.48
C LEU A 205 13.48 -2.86 -13.52
N ASP A 206 12.94 -2.63 -14.72
CA ASP A 206 13.56 -1.79 -15.74
C ASP A 206 13.71 -0.33 -15.25
N GLY A 207 12.68 0.21 -14.60
CA GLY A 207 12.74 1.51 -13.92
C GLY A 207 13.84 1.59 -12.88
N ARG A 208 13.96 0.57 -12.03
CA ARG A 208 15.04 0.49 -11.02
C ARG A 208 16.41 0.52 -11.68
N ALA A 209 16.61 -0.21 -12.78
CA ALA A 209 17.85 -0.20 -13.56
C ALA A 209 18.15 1.19 -14.19
N LYS A 210 17.11 1.95 -14.53
CA LYS A 210 17.18 3.34 -15.04
C LYS A 210 17.30 4.39 -13.93
N GLY A 211 17.19 3.97 -12.67
CA GLY A 211 17.31 4.83 -11.49
C GLY A 211 15.97 5.33 -10.92
N ASN A 212 14.82 4.92 -11.41
CA ASN A 212 13.55 5.28 -10.79
C ASN A 212 13.50 4.82 -9.32
N LEU A 213 12.96 5.66 -8.46
CA LEU A 213 12.86 5.47 -7.02
C LEU A 213 11.60 4.66 -6.71
N ALA A 214 11.76 3.54 -6.00
CA ALA A 214 10.66 2.61 -5.73
C ALA A 214 9.53 3.28 -4.95
N HIS A 215 9.89 4.11 -3.99
CA HIS A 215 8.98 4.83 -3.10
C HIS A 215 8.37 6.10 -3.72
N VAL A 216 8.48 6.30 -5.03
CA VAL A 216 7.99 7.51 -5.70
C VAL A 216 6.90 7.18 -6.70
N PHE A 217 5.77 7.85 -6.58
CA PHE A 217 4.78 7.94 -7.64
C PHE A 217 4.67 9.38 -8.16
N THR A 218 4.05 9.56 -9.31
CA THR A 218 3.65 10.86 -9.82
C THR A 218 2.20 10.84 -10.33
N ARG A 219 1.65 12.02 -10.59
CA ARG A 219 0.34 12.27 -11.18
C ARG A 219 0.52 12.82 -12.59
N VAL A 220 -0.21 12.29 -13.55
CA VAL A 220 -0.30 12.83 -14.92
C VAL A 220 -1.78 13.07 -15.20
N GLY A 221 -2.16 14.27 -15.64
CA GLY A 221 -3.59 14.49 -15.89
C GLY A 221 -4.05 15.92 -16.11
N ASP A 222 -5.33 16.11 -15.88
CA ASP A 222 -6.03 17.37 -16.07
C ASP A 222 -6.29 18.12 -14.74
N SER A 223 -7.33 18.96 -14.69
CA SER A 223 -7.69 19.77 -13.53
C SER A 223 -7.91 18.95 -12.27
N ILE A 224 -8.47 17.74 -12.38
CA ILE A 224 -8.79 16.97 -11.19
C ILE A 224 -7.55 16.23 -10.67
N SER A 225 -6.55 15.99 -11.51
CA SER A 225 -5.22 15.48 -11.10
C SER A 225 -4.30 16.59 -10.56
N ALA A 226 -4.47 17.83 -11.04
CA ALA A 226 -3.75 19.02 -10.56
C ALA A 226 -4.36 19.63 -9.29
N SER A 227 -5.59 19.23 -8.94
CA SER A 227 -6.36 19.80 -7.83
C SER A 227 -5.67 19.59 -6.46
N PRO A 228 -5.68 20.61 -5.58
CA PRO A 228 -5.23 20.45 -4.19
C PRO A 228 -6.13 19.52 -3.36
N ASN A 229 -7.31 19.12 -3.87
CA ASN A 229 -8.16 18.15 -3.19
C ASN A 229 -7.72 16.70 -3.43
N PHE A 230 -6.87 16.45 -4.43
CA PHE A 230 -6.38 15.11 -4.78
C PHE A 230 -4.97 14.88 -4.21
N LEU A 231 -4.84 13.91 -3.30
CA LEU A 231 -3.63 13.41 -2.63
C LEU A 231 -2.86 14.40 -1.75
N PHE A 232 -2.96 15.71 -1.97
CA PHE A 232 -2.32 16.72 -1.11
C PHE A 232 -2.72 16.61 0.37
N PRO A 233 -3.99 16.36 0.76
CA PRO A 233 -4.33 16.19 2.18
C PRO A 233 -3.50 15.09 2.85
N ILE A 234 -3.23 13.99 2.13
CA ILE A 234 -2.41 12.88 2.60
C ILE A 234 -0.96 13.32 2.77
N GLY A 235 -0.42 14.06 1.79
CA GLY A 235 0.95 14.57 1.85
C GLY A 235 1.21 15.60 2.95
N TYR A 236 0.15 16.29 3.39
CA TYR A 236 0.21 17.22 4.54
C TYR A 236 -0.18 16.58 5.88
N GLY A 237 -0.49 15.28 5.91
CA GLY A 237 -0.92 14.59 7.14
C GLY A 237 -2.38 14.85 7.55
N ASN A 238 -3.17 15.51 6.70
CA ASN A 238 -4.58 15.82 6.93
C ASN A 238 -5.48 14.70 6.41
N TYR A 239 -5.40 13.52 7.04
CA TYR A 239 -6.21 12.36 6.65
C TYR A 239 -6.64 11.52 7.84
N GLN A 240 -7.75 10.79 7.69
CA GLN A 240 -8.23 9.79 8.65
C GLN A 240 -8.66 8.55 7.88
N LEU A 241 -7.99 7.43 8.13
CA LEU A 241 -8.18 6.22 7.33
C LEU A 241 -9.42 5.41 7.73
N GLY A 242 -9.97 5.60 8.93
CA GLY A 242 -11.11 4.81 9.40
C GLY A 242 -10.89 3.30 9.23
N ASN A 243 -11.84 2.62 8.59
CA ASN A 243 -11.77 1.18 8.29
C ASN A 243 -10.66 0.80 7.29
N PHE A 244 -9.96 1.78 6.71
CA PHE A 244 -8.91 1.60 5.71
C PHE A 244 -7.50 1.76 6.28
N GLY A 245 -7.31 1.51 7.58
CA GLY A 245 -6.01 1.64 8.25
C GLY A 245 -4.87 0.84 7.61
N TYR A 246 -5.19 -0.25 6.90
CA TYR A 246 -4.22 -1.05 6.13
C TYR A 246 -3.47 -0.24 5.05
N LEU A 247 -4.01 0.89 4.60
CA LEU A 247 -3.39 1.79 3.63
C LEU A 247 -2.22 2.59 4.22
N GLY A 248 -2.07 2.65 5.55
CA GLY A 248 -1.03 3.44 6.22
C GLY A 248 0.39 3.05 5.79
N GLY A 249 0.65 1.75 5.56
CA GLY A 249 1.95 1.29 5.08
C GLY A 249 2.29 1.82 3.69
N ALA A 250 1.32 1.88 2.78
CA ALA A 250 1.51 2.44 1.45
C ALA A 250 1.76 3.95 1.50
N ILE A 251 1.04 4.67 2.37
CA ILE A 251 1.27 6.10 2.61
C ILE A 251 2.71 6.32 3.10
N SER A 252 3.16 5.55 4.09
CA SER A 252 4.51 5.63 4.63
C SER A 252 5.56 5.36 3.56
N PHE A 253 5.40 4.28 2.80
CA PHE A 253 6.29 3.91 1.71
C PHE A 253 6.40 5.06 0.70
N PHE A 254 5.28 5.57 0.18
CA PHE A 254 5.27 6.59 -0.87
C PHE A 254 5.52 8.04 -0.39
N SER A 255 5.74 8.27 0.91
CA SER A 255 5.99 9.61 1.46
C SER A 255 7.45 10.04 1.40
N GLY A 256 8.37 9.16 0.98
CA GLY A 256 9.79 9.50 0.82
C GLY A 256 10.03 10.55 -0.27
N PRO A 257 11.18 11.26 -0.26
CA PRO A 257 11.43 12.33 -1.22
C PRO A 257 11.54 11.80 -2.66
N ASN A 258 10.90 12.49 -3.60
CA ASN A 258 11.07 12.27 -5.02
C ASN A 258 12.42 12.81 -5.54
N GLY A 259 12.68 12.67 -6.85
CA GLY A 259 13.91 13.18 -7.47
C GLY A 259 14.14 14.69 -7.34
N ARG A 260 13.13 15.47 -6.92
CA ARG A 260 13.22 16.90 -6.59
C ARG A 260 13.20 17.19 -5.09
N GLY A 261 13.26 16.16 -4.24
CA GLY A 261 13.24 16.29 -2.78
C GLY A 261 11.86 16.53 -2.16
N GLN A 262 10.76 16.34 -2.89
CA GLN A 262 9.39 16.60 -2.43
C GLN A 262 8.66 15.30 -2.10
N ASN A 263 7.73 15.34 -1.14
CA ASN A 263 6.82 14.22 -0.88
C ASN A 263 5.87 14.01 -2.10
N PRO A 264 5.85 12.82 -2.73
CA PRO A 264 4.98 12.50 -3.88
C PRO A 264 3.50 12.87 -3.71
N PHE A 265 2.94 12.74 -2.51
CA PHE A 265 1.56 13.12 -2.22
C PHE A 265 1.33 14.64 -2.25
N ALA A 266 2.33 15.43 -1.90
CA ALA A 266 2.27 16.90 -1.86
C ALA A 266 3.05 17.58 -3.01
N ALA A 267 3.68 16.81 -3.90
CA ALA A 267 4.51 17.34 -4.98
C ALA A 267 3.67 17.82 -6.16
N ASN A 268 3.83 19.07 -6.58
CA ASN A 268 3.20 19.56 -7.81
C ASN A 268 3.71 18.79 -9.03
N SER A 269 2.79 18.29 -9.86
CA SER A 269 3.15 17.63 -11.11
C SER A 269 3.33 18.64 -12.24
N ILE A 270 4.40 18.50 -13.01
CA ILE A 270 4.65 19.26 -14.25
C ILE A 270 3.78 18.70 -15.39
N ALA A 271 3.37 17.44 -15.28
CA ALA A 271 2.54 16.74 -16.24
C ALA A 271 1.04 16.75 -15.89
N ALA A 272 0.60 17.62 -14.98
CA ALA A 272 -0.83 17.81 -14.68
C ALA A 272 -1.21 19.28 -14.56
N ARG A 273 -2.18 19.74 -15.36
CA ARG A 273 -2.74 21.11 -15.25
C ARG A 273 -4.21 21.15 -15.65
N ASN A 274 -4.87 22.24 -15.24
CA ASN A 274 -6.26 22.49 -15.59
C ASN A 274 -6.49 22.53 -17.10
N GLY A 275 -7.53 21.82 -17.57
CA GLY A 275 -7.94 21.76 -18.97
C GLY A 275 -7.04 20.92 -19.88
N TRP A 276 -6.04 20.22 -19.35
CA TRP A 276 -5.13 19.42 -20.16
C TRP A 276 -5.81 18.17 -20.77
N SER A 277 -5.41 17.88 -21.99
CA SER A 277 -5.78 16.71 -22.79
C SER A 277 -4.59 15.76 -22.92
N THR A 278 -4.79 14.60 -23.56
CA THR A 278 -3.70 13.69 -23.93
C THR A 278 -2.66 14.35 -24.84
N GLU A 279 -3.08 15.24 -25.74
CA GLU A 279 -2.18 16.04 -26.58
C GLU A 279 -1.35 17.01 -25.74
N SER A 280 -1.93 17.58 -24.68
CA SER A 280 -1.28 18.61 -23.87
C SER A 280 -0.01 18.09 -23.20
N VAL A 281 -0.04 16.87 -22.64
CA VAL A 281 1.11 16.25 -21.96
C VAL A 281 2.19 15.75 -22.92
N LEU A 282 1.86 15.60 -24.21
CA LEU A 282 2.76 15.16 -25.27
C LEU A 282 3.38 16.33 -26.06
N ASN A 283 2.87 17.55 -25.89
CA ASN A 283 3.35 18.71 -26.63
C ASN A 283 4.51 19.42 -25.89
N PRO A 284 5.74 19.44 -26.45
CA PRO A 284 6.88 20.15 -25.85
C PRO A 284 6.66 21.65 -25.64
N ALA A 285 5.76 22.29 -26.39
CA ALA A 285 5.43 23.69 -26.19
C ALA A 285 4.77 23.97 -24.82
N ASN A 286 4.21 22.94 -24.17
CA ASN A 286 3.61 23.04 -22.84
C ASN A 286 4.60 22.73 -21.71
N ALA A 287 5.85 22.37 -22.02
CA ALA A 287 6.85 22.03 -21.01
C ALA A 287 7.34 23.28 -20.28
N ASP A 288 7.59 23.15 -18.97
CA ASP A 288 8.13 24.24 -18.17
C ASP A 288 9.61 24.49 -18.52
N PRO A 289 9.98 25.62 -19.13
CA PRO A 289 11.37 25.86 -19.56
C PRO A 289 12.34 26.04 -18.38
N GLY A 290 11.84 26.27 -17.15
CA GLY A 290 12.67 26.36 -15.96
C GLY A 290 13.11 25.00 -15.41
N VAL A 291 12.47 23.91 -15.84
CA VAL A 291 12.71 22.56 -15.31
C VAL A 291 12.98 21.53 -16.42
N CYS A 292 12.31 21.69 -17.56
CA CYS A 292 12.34 20.76 -18.69
C CYS A 292 13.43 21.12 -19.69
N LYS A 293 13.98 20.10 -20.34
CA LYS A 293 14.96 20.30 -21.42
C LYS A 293 14.26 20.83 -22.67
N ALA A 294 15.00 21.54 -23.51
CA ALA A 294 14.49 21.98 -24.81
C ALA A 294 13.99 20.79 -25.64
N GLY A 295 12.75 20.87 -26.14
CA GLY A 295 12.11 19.80 -26.92
C GLY A 295 11.57 18.62 -26.09
N GLU A 296 11.71 18.65 -24.76
CA GLU A 296 11.15 17.63 -23.87
C GLU A 296 9.65 17.84 -23.68
N THR A 297 8.87 16.76 -23.66
CA THR A 297 7.44 16.83 -23.33
C THR A 297 7.23 17.01 -21.82
N PRO A 298 6.10 17.59 -21.37
CA PRO A 298 5.75 17.61 -19.95
C PRO A 298 5.83 16.23 -19.29
N LEU A 299 5.36 15.19 -19.97
CA LEU A 299 5.40 13.81 -19.49
C LEU A 299 6.83 13.32 -19.25
N ALA A 300 7.71 13.44 -20.26
CA ALA A 300 9.10 12.98 -20.16
C ALA A 300 9.87 13.79 -19.10
N CYS A 301 9.60 15.09 -19.02
CA CYS A 301 10.17 15.97 -18.02
C CYS A 301 9.78 15.54 -16.60
N GLU A 302 8.49 15.31 -16.33
CA GLU A 302 7.97 14.85 -15.04
C GLU A 302 8.66 13.56 -14.60
N TYR A 303 8.80 12.58 -15.50
CA TYR A 303 9.47 11.31 -15.18
C TYR A 303 10.96 11.49 -14.94
N ARG A 304 11.66 12.29 -15.75
CA ARG A 304 13.09 12.52 -15.59
C ARG A 304 13.43 13.17 -14.26
N VAL A 305 12.68 14.20 -13.85
CA VAL A 305 13.03 14.99 -12.66
C VAL A 305 12.51 14.37 -11.37
N ASN A 306 11.37 13.69 -11.40
CA ASN A 306 10.82 13.05 -10.19
C ASN A 306 11.28 11.60 -10.02
N ARG A 307 11.71 10.92 -11.09
CA ARG A 307 12.16 9.52 -11.08
C ARG A 307 11.13 8.55 -10.46
N PRO A 308 9.85 8.59 -10.85
CA PRO A 308 8.81 7.76 -10.22
C PRO A 308 8.90 6.29 -10.65
N ALA A 309 8.54 5.36 -9.76
CA ALA A 309 8.20 4.00 -10.12
C ALA A 309 6.78 3.88 -10.71
N VAL A 310 5.85 4.73 -10.27
CA VAL A 310 4.42 4.66 -10.64
C VAL A 310 3.94 6.01 -11.18
N ALA A 311 3.14 6.02 -12.25
CA ALA A 311 2.40 7.20 -12.70
C ALA A 311 0.90 6.93 -12.64
N LEU A 312 0.16 7.72 -11.85
CA LEU A 312 -1.29 7.74 -11.84
C LEU A 312 -1.76 8.66 -12.98
N ILE A 313 -2.28 8.08 -14.06
CA ILE A 313 -2.59 8.78 -15.32
C ILE A 313 -4.10 8.90 -15.47
N MET A 314 -4.63 10.13 -15.43
CA MET A 314 -6.03 10.39 -15.70
C MET A 314 -6.18 11.54 -16.70
N LEU A 315 -6.52 11.19 -17.93
CA LEU A 315 -6.73 12.08 -19.07
C LEU A 315 -7.90 11.56 -19.91
N GLY A 316 -8.63 12.46 -20.56
CA GLY A 316 -9.75 12.09 -21.42
C GLY A 316 -11.01 12.92 -21.21
N THR A 317 -11.21 13.55 -20.04
CA THR A 317 -12.40 14.36 -19.76
C THR A 317 -12.50 15.54 -20.73
N ASN A 318 -11.37 16.24 -20.94
CA ASN A 318 -11.25 17.35 -21.89
C ASN A 318 -11.26 16.84 -23.34
N ASP A 319 -10.56 15.73 -23.61
CA ASP A 319 -10.51 15.11 -24.94
C ASP A 319 -11.93 14.71 -25.43
N ALA A 320 -12.75 14.16 -24.54
CA ALA A 320 -14.14 13.79 -24.84
C ALA A 320 -14.98 15.01 -25.27
N GLY A 321 -14.58 16.23 -24.93
CA GLY A 321 -15.23 17.49 -25.35
C GLY A 321 -15.11 17.81 -26.84
N GLY A 322 -14.24 17.14 -27.61
CA GLY A 322 -14.15 17.39 -29.05
C GLY A 322 -13.05 16.65 -29.82
N MET A 323 -12.12 15.99 -29.15
CA MET A 323 -11.05 15.23 -29.80
C MET A 323 -11.60 13.98 -30.49
N PRO A 324 -11.22 13.67 -31.74
CA PRO A 324 -11.56 12.41 -32.39
C PRO A 324 -10.98 11.20 -31.63
N SER A 325 -11.76 10.13 -31.52
CA SER A 325 -11.47 8.97 -30.68
C SER A 325 -10.21 8.20 -31.11
N ASN A 326 -9.89 8.20 -32.40
CA ASN A 326 -8.64 7.64 -32.93
C ASN A 326 -7.41 8.47 -32.53
N VAL A 327 -7.54 9.80 -32.48
CA VAL A 327 -6.47 10.71 -32.01
C VAL A 327 -6.24 10.52 -30.53
N PHE A 328 -7.31 10.46 -29.72
CA PHE A 328 -7.21 10.16 -28.30
C PHE A 328 -6.50 8.83 -28.05
N SER A 329 -6.90 7.77 -28.77
CA SER A 329 -6.28 6.44 -28.64
C SER A 329 -4.79 6.47 -28.98
N ALA A 330 -4.40 7.12 -30.08
CA ALA A 330 -2.99 7.23 -30.47
C ALA A 330 -2.17 8.00 -29.42
N ASN A 331 -2.70 9.09 -28.88
CA ASN A 331 -2.03 9.86 -27.83
C ASN A 331 -1.91 9.06 -26.53
N LEU A 332 -2.97 8.37 -26.11
CA LEU A 332 -2.95 7.54 -24.90
C LEU A 332 -1.93 6.41 -25.02
N GLN A 333 -1.85 5.76 -26.18
CA GLN A 333 -0.83 4.76 -26.48
C GLN A 333 0.59 5.34 -26.41
N ALA A 334 0.81 6.55 -26.95
CA ALA A 334 2.11 7.23 -26.86
C ALA A 334 2.49 7.57 -25.40
N ILE A 335 1.53 7.96 -24.56
CA ILE A 335 1.73 8.20 -23.12
C ILE A 335 2.14 6.91 -22.41
N VAL A 336 1.42 5.81 -22.64
CA VAL A 336 1.73 4.48 -22.07
C VAL A 336 3.11 4.00 -22.52
N GLN A 337 3.39 4.07 -23.82
CA GLN A 337 4.69 3.65 -24.37
C GLN A 337 5.85 4.48 -23.80
N THR A 338 5.67 5.80 -23.67
CA THR A 338 6.68 6.67 -23.04
C THR A 338 6.92 6.27 -21.59
N SER A 339 5.86 5.98 -20.83
CA SER A 339 5.96 5.54 -19.44
C SER A 339 6.75 4.22 -19.32
N ILE A 340 6.37 3.22 -20.10
CA ILE A 340 7.07 1.92 -20.15
C ILE A 340 8.52 2.09 -20.56
N ASN A 341 8.80 2.86 -21.62
CA ASN A 341 10.17 3.10 -22.11
C ASN A 341 11.05 3.80 -21.07
N MET A 342 10.46 4.59 -20.17
CA MET A 342 11.16 5.25 -19.07
C MET A 342 11.15 4.45 -17.77
N GLY A 343 10.63 3.21 -17.79
CA GLY A 343 10.56 2.33 -16.62
C GLY A 343 9.60 2.81 -15.53
N VAL A 344 8.53 3.51 -15.93
CA VAL A 344 7.48 4.01 -15.04
C VAL A 344 6.21 3.21 -15.29
N ILE A 345 5.64 2.57 -14.27
CA ILE A 345 4.40 1.80 -14.37
C ILE A 345 3.25 2.78 -14.64
N PRO A 346 2.61 2.77 -15.82
CA PRO A 346 1.45 3.61 -16.07
C PRO A 346 0.21 2.94 -15.48
N VAL A 347 -0.41 3.59 -14.50
CA VAL A 347 -1.76 3.21 -14.04
C VAL A 347 -2.76 4.09 -14.77
N LEU A 348 -3.55 3.50 -15.66
CA LEU A 348 -4.58 4.25 -16.39
C LEU A 348 -5.85 4.35 -15.57
N SER A 349 -6.32 5.58 -15.33
CA SER A 349 -7.63 5.82 -14.72
C SER A 349 -8.70 5.95 -15.80
N THR A 350 -9.87 5.33 -15.61
CA THR A 350 -11.08 5.78 -16.32
C THR A 350 -11.40 7.23 -15.91
N ILE A 351 -12.00 7.99 -16.82
CA ILE A 351 -12.48 9.34 -16.55
C ILE A 351 -13.81 9.30 -15.80
N PRO A 352 -14.05 10.23 -14.86
CA PRO A 352 -15.28 10.23 -14.06
C PRO A 352 -16.53 10.49 -14.91
N PRO A 353 -17.73 10.30 -14.34
CA PRO A 353 -18.97 10.77 -14.95
C PRO A 353 -18.91 12.27 -15.28
N LYS A 354 -19.74 12.71 -16.23
CA LYS A 354 -19.80 14.12 -16.69
C LYS A 354 -21.21 14.47 -17.16
N HIS A 355 -21.74 15.58 -16.65
CA HIS A 355 -23.05 16.19 -16.97
C HIS A 355 -22.88 17.68 -17.28
N TYR A 356 -22.07 18.00 -18.27
CA TYR A 356 -21.73 19.39 -18.60
C TYR A 356 -22.33 19.83 -19.93
N ASN A 357 -22.26 18.96 -20.94
CA ASN A 357 -22.75 19.23 -22.26
C ASN A 357 -23.32 17.96 -22.86
N ALA A 358 -24.65 17.88 -22.95
CA ALA A 358 -25.38 16.73 -23.46
C ALA A 358 -24.90 16.23 -24.84
N ALA A 359 -24.34 17.12 -25.69
CA ALA A 359 -23.78 16.73 -26.99
C ALA A 359 -22.49 15.88 -26.87
N THR A 360 -21.77 15.97 -25.75
CA THR A 360 -20.47 15.30 -25.53
C THR A 360 -20.43 14.43 -24.28
N ASP A 361 -21.40 14.52 -23.38
CA ASP A 361 -21.45 13.74 -22.14
C ASP A 361 -21.51 12.22 -22.43
N GLY A 362 -22.24 11.82 -23.48
CA GLY A 362 -22.30 10.42 -23.94
C GLY A 362 -20.95 9.82 -24.37
N ARG A 363 -19.93 10.65 -24.59
CA ARG A 363 -18.58 10.19 -24.96
C ARG A 363 -17.76 9.70 -23.78
N VAL A 364 -18.20 9.90 -22.53
CA VAL A 364 -17.51 9.34 -21.36
C VAL A 364 -17.40 7.82 -21.45
N ALA A 365 -18.49 7.15 -21.81
CA ALA A 365 -18.49 5.69 -21.98
C ALA A 365 -17.55 5.24 -23.10
N GLU A 366 -17.58 5.94 -24.25
CA GLU A 366 -16.67 5.69 -25.37
C GLU A 366 -15.20 5.80 -24.94
N PHE A 367 -14.82 6.89 -24.30
CA PHE A 367 -13.43 7.15 -23.91
C PHE A 367 -12.95 6.18 -22.83
N ASN A 368 -13.82 5.83 -21.88
CA ASN A 368 -13.52 4.81 -20.88
C ASN A 368 -13.27 3.45 -21.52
N GLN A 369 -14.01 3.06 -22.57
CA GLN A 369 -13.71 1.82 -23.31
C GLN A 369 -12.35 1.87 -24.00
N LEU A 370 -11.95 3.02 -24.55
CA LEU A 370 -10.61 3.18 -25.16
C LEU A 370 -9.49 3.12 -24.12
N ILE A 371 -9.71 3.69 -22.93
CA ILE A 371 -8.77 3.60 -21.80
C ILE A 371 -8.62 2.15 -21.36
N ILE A 372 -9.74 1.45 -21.14
CA ILE A 372 -9.76 0.03 -20.75
C ILE A 372 -9.08 -0.84 -21.81
N ALA A 373 -9.40 -0.63 -23.08
CA ALA A 373 -8.79 -1.36 -24.19
C ALA A 373 -7.27 -1.13 -24.25
N THR A 374 -6.83 0.11 -24.04
CA THR A 374 -5.40 0.45 -24.01
C THR A 374 -4.69 -0.20 -22.82
N ALA A 375 -5.28 -0.16 -21.62
CA ALA A 375 -4.72 -0.82 -20.43
C ALA A 375 -4.53 -2.32 -20.66
N ARG A 376 -5.54 -2.99 -21.24
CA ARG A 376 -5.47 -4.42 -21.59
C ARG A 376 -4.45 -4.70 -22.68
N ALA A 377 -4.39 -3.88 -23.73
CA ALA A 377 -3.48 -4.10 -24.87
C ALA A 377 -2.01 -4.01 -24.47
N TYR A 378 -1.67 -3.15 -23.51
CA TYR A 378 -0.32 -2.99 -22.98
C TYR A 378 -0.06 -3.83 -21.72
N ASP A 379 -1.05 -4.56 -21.23
CA ASP A 379 -1.02 -5.31 -19.97
C ASP A 379 -0.50 -4.43 -18.81
N VAL A 380 -1.17 -3.30 -18.58
CA VAL A 380 -0.84 -2.33 -17.52
C VAL A 380 -2.01 -2.10 -16.57
N PRO A 381 -1.76 -1.68 -15.32
CA PRO A 381 -2.82 -1.49 -14.34
C PRO A 381 -3.90 -0.48 -14.77
N LEU A 382 -5.15 -0.83 -14.49
CA LEU A 382 -6.33 0.02 -14.69
C LEU A 382 -6.94 0.38 -13.34
N TRP A 383 -7.18 1.67 -13.13
CA TRP A 383 -7.97 2.24 -12.05
C TRP A 383 -9.35 2.70 -12.56
N ASN A 384 -10.40 1.95 -12.26
CA ASN A 384 -11.76 2.26 -12.68
C ASN A 384 -12.44 3.29 -11.75
N TYR A 385 -11.96 4.53 -11.79
CA TYR A 385 -12.50 5.63 -11.00
C TYR A 385 -13.94 6.00 -11.38
N TRP A 386 -14.34 5.84 -12.65
CA TRP A 386 -15.74 5.98 -13.07
C TRP A 386 -16.67 5.08 -12.26
N LEU A 387 -16.30 3.80 -12.10
CA LEU A 387 -17.09 2.84 -11.34
C LEU A 387 -17.20 3.25 -9.86
N ALA A 388 -16.08 3.69 -9.27
CA ALA A 388 -16.02 4.18 -7.89
C ALA A 388 -16.98 5.38 -7.64
N MET A 389 -17.18 6.23 -8.64
CA MET A 389 -18.04 7.41 -8.54
C MET A 389 -19.50 7.16 -8.92
N SER A 390 -19.76 6.22 -9.84
CA SER A 390 -21.09 6.03 -10.47
C SER A 390 -22.24 5.77 -9.49
N GLN A 391 -21.95 5.23 -8.31
CA GLN A 391 -22.94 4.91 -7.28
C GLN A 391 -23.05 5.98 -6.18
N LEU A 392 -22.23 7.02 -6.22
CA LEU A 392 -22.26 8.10 -5.24
C LEU A 392 -23.45 9.04 -5.51
N PRO A 393 -23.92 9.79 -4.50
CA PRO A 393 -24.87 10.87 -4.71
C PRO A 393 -24.42 11.83 -5.81
N GLN A 394 -25.31 12.13 -6.77
CA GLN A 394 -25.00 12.91 -7.97
C GLN A 394 -23.78 12.37 -8.75
N GLU A 395 -23.58 11.06 -8.71
CA GLU A 395 -22.42 10.37 -9.28
C GLU A 395 -21.08 10.93 -8.79
N GLY A 396 -21.06 11.50 -7.58
CA GLY A 396 -19.88 12.09 -6.96
C GLY A 396 -19.45 13.43 -7.58
N LEU A 397 -20.29 14.07 -8.41
CA LEU A 397 -19.97 15.32 -9.09
C LEU A 397 -20.37 16.56 -8.29
N ALA A 398 -19.60 17.62 -8.48
CA ALA A 398 -19.95 18.97 -8.05
C ALA A 398 -21.07 19.54 -8.95
N ALA A 399 -21.61 20.70 -8.55
CA ALA A 399 -22.70 21.36 -9.27
C ALA A 399 -22.36 21.77 -10.71
N ASP A 400 -21.08 21.82 -11.08
CA ASP A 400 -20.64 22.11 -12.44
C ASP A 400 -20.77 20.91 -13.40
N GLY A 401 -21.09 19.72 -12.89
CA GLY A 401 -21.25 18.50 -13.67
C GLY A 401 -19.95 17.97 -14.28
N VAL A 402 -18.77 18.46 -13.89
CA VAL A 402 -17.46 18.00 -14.43
C VAL A 402 -16.52 17.56 -13.33
N HIS A 403 -16.39 18.34 -12.26
CA HIS A 403 -15.40 18.09 -11.23
C HIS A 403 -15.98 17.21 -10.12
N PRO A 404 -15.16 16.35 -9.48
CA PRO A 404 -15.56 15.62 -8.29
C PRO A 404 -15.99 16.57 -7.18
N SER A 405 -17.02 16.19 -6.44
CA SER A 405 -17.52 16.95 -5.29
C SER A 405 -16.54 16.91 -4.11
N VAL A 406 -16.64 17.94 -3.27
CA VAL A 406 -15.88 18.12 -2.03
C VAL A 406 -16.88 18.12 -0.86
N PRO A 407 -16.58 17.48 0.28
CA PRO A 407 -17.43 17.53 1.47
C PRO A 407 -17.55 18.98 2.01
N PRO A 408 -18.66 19.35 2.68
CA PRO A 408 -18.90 20.72 3.14
C PRO A 408 -17.81 21.29 4.06
N ASP A 409 -17.10 20.44 4.80
CA ASP A 409 -15.97 20.81 5.68
C ASP A 409 -14.62 20.84 4.97
N GLY A 410 -14.56 20.44 3.68
CA GLY A 410 -13.35 20.40 2.88
C GLY A 410 -12.39 19.24 3.19
N LEU A 411 -12.76 18.30 4.06
CA LEU A 411 -11.87 17.23 4.52
C LEU A 411 -11.78 16.07 3.52
N ASN A 412 -11.00 16.29 2.44
CA ASN A 412 -10.85 15.31 1.36
C ASN A 412 -9.99 14.08 1.71
N GLY A 413 -9.32 14.07 2.88
CA GLY A 413 -8.50 12.95 3.36
C GLY A 413 -9.20 12.07 4.40
N VAL A 414 -10.46 12.32 4.75
CA VAL A 414 -11.21 11.54 5.74
C VAL A 414 -12.02 10.46 5.02
N PHE A 415 -11.88 9.20 5.44
CA PHE A 415 -12.48 8.03 4.79
C PHE A 415 -13.52 7.32 5.68
N ASP A 416 -14.50 8.09 6.16
CA ASP A 416 -15.69 7.56 6.82
C ASP A 416 -16.89 7.47 5.85
N SER A 417 -18.01 6.92 6.32
CA SER A 417 -19.23 6.75 5.52
C SER A 417 -19.87 8.07 5.05
N THR A 418 -19.54 9.20 5.68
CA THR A 418 -20.08 10.51 5.34
C THR A 418 -19.25 11.16 4.24
N HIS A 419 -17.92 11.18 4.39
CA HIS A 419 -17.00 11.79 3.45
C HIS A 419 -16.87 10.98 2.16
N LEU A 420 -16.97 9.65 2.23
CA LEU A 420 -16.91 8.78 1.04
C LEU A 420 -18.13 8.87 0.12
N GLN A 421 -19.12 9.73 0.44
CA GLN A 421 -20.20 10.09 -0.48
C GLN A 421 -19.77 11.16 -1.50
N TYR A 422 -18.58 11.75 -1.34
CA TYR A 422 -18.06 12.81 -2.21
C TYR A 422 -16.96 12.29 -3.14
N GLY A 423 -16.85 12.92 -4.31
CA GLY A 423 -15.96 12.47 -5.37
C GLY A 423 -14.47 12.51 -4.99
N PHE A 424 -13.96 13.62 -4.45
CA PHE A 424 -12.54 13.73 -4.09
C PHE A 424 -12.11 12.78 -2.94
N PRO A 425 -12.86 12.62 -1.84
CA PRO A 425 -12.57 11.57 -0.86
C PRO A 425 -12.51 10.18 -1.46
N MET A 426 -13.50 9.80 -2.29
CA MET A 426 -13.51 8.51 -2.99
C MET A 426 -12.30 8.34 -3.91
N ARG A 427 -11.89 9.41 -4.59
CA ARG A 427 -10.69 9.42 -5.42
C ARG A 427 -9.42 9.18 -4.62
N ASN A 428 -9.28 9.84 -3.48
CA ASN A 428 -8.13 9.70 -2.61
C ASN A 428 -8.04 8.29 -2.03
N LEU A 429 -9.16 7.73 -1.57
CA LEU A 429 -9.23 6.36 -1.09
C LEU A 429 -8.80 5.37 -2.17
N THR A 430 -9.41 5.44 -3.36
CA THR A 430 -9.15 4.46 -4.43
C THR A 430 -7.75 4.62 -5.05
N ALA A 431 -7.19 5.83 -5.09
CA ALA A 431 -5.79 6.04 -5.43
C ALA A 431 -4.83 5.39 -4.41
N LEU A 432 -5.12 5.48 -3.11
CA LEU A 432 -4.34 4.79 -2.09
C LEU A 432 -4.46 3.27 -2.20
N GLN A 433 -5.63 2.74 -2.55
CA GLN A 433 -5.81 1.31 -2.81
C GLN A 433 -4.98 0.84 -4.00
N VAL A 434 -4.92 1.61 -5.10
CA VAL A 434 -4.01 1.35 -6.23
C VAL A 434 -2.56 1.28 -5.76
N LEU A 435 -2.10 2.30 -5.03
CA LEU A 435 -0.73 2.38 -4.53
C LEU A 435 -0.41 1.22 -3.57
N TYR A 436 -1.34 0.86 -2.69
CA TYR A 436 -1.21 -0.28 -1.78
C TYR A 436 -1.08 -1.61 -2.54
N ILE A 437 -1.93 -1.86 -3.53
CA ILE A 437 -1.89 -3.09 -4.34
C ILE A 437 -0.55 -3.20 -5.07
N LEU A 438 -0.11 -2.12 -5.71
CA LEU A 438 1.19 -2.10 -6.39
C LEU A 438 2.33 -2.32 -5.40
N TRP A 439 2.31 -1.63 -4.26
CA TRP A 439 3.34 -1.80 -3.23
C TRP A 439 3.46 -3.26 -2.78
N GLN A 440 2.33 -3.91 -2.50
CA GLN A 440 2.29 -5.30 -2.03
C GLN A 440 2.65 -6.32 -3.10
N GLN A 441 2.25 -6.12 -4.35
CA GLN A 441 2.35 -7.14 -5.41
C GLN A 441 3.50 -6.92 -6.39
N VAL A 442 3.96 -5.68 -6.55
CA VAL A 442 4.88 -5.27 -7.60
C VAL A 442 6.16 -4.64 -7.05
N LEU A 443 6.10 -3.88 -5.95
CA LEU A 443 7.25 -3.13 -5.41
C LEU A 443 7.82 -3.73 -4.11
N TYR A 444 7.48 -4.99 -3.79
CA TYR A 444 7.72 -5.63 -2.49
C TYR A 444 9.19 -5.73 -2.04
N ASP A 445 10.15 -5.57 -2.96
CA ASP A 445 11.59 -5.56 -2.67
C ASP A 445 12.23 -4.18 -2.92
N GLY A 446 11.40 -3.15 -3.14
CA GLY A 446 11.84 -1.77 -3.35
C GLY A 446 12.65 -1.20 -2.18
N ASP A 447 12.49 -1.78 -0.99
CA ASP A 447 13.19 -1.44 0.26
C ASP A 447 14.60 -2.04 0.38
N GLN A 448 15.02 -2.95 -0.52
CA GLN A 448 16.40 -3.47 -0.57
C GLN A 448 17.36 -2.53 -1.32
N ALA A 449 16.88 -1.36 -1.72
CA ALA A 449 17.69 -0.24 -2.17
C ALA A 449 18.09 0.65 -0.98
N PRO A 450 19.23 1.36 -1.02
CA PRO A 450 19.72 2.10 0.14
C PRO A 450 18.64 3.01 0.73
N ALA A 451 18.36 2.83 2.02
CA ALA A 451 17.35 3.59 2.76
C ALA A 451 17.58 5.09 2.56
N ALA A 452 16.51 5.81 2.20
CA ALA A 452 16.54 7.26 2.15
C ALA A 452 16.88 7.80 3.55
N THR A 453 17.94 8.60 3.65
CA THR A 453 18.24 9.38 4.85
C THR A 453 17.10 10.35 5.10
N VAL A 454 16.30 10.12 6.13
CA VAL A 454 15.25 11.02 6.60
C VAL A 454 15.89 12.32 7.13
N PRO A 455 15.68 13.51 6.53
CA PRO A 455 16.03 14.77 7.16
C PRO A 455 14.96 15.16 8.20
N PRO A 456 15.30 16.02 9.17
CA PRO A 456 14.50 16.22 10.38
C PRO A 456 13.16 16.88 10.07
N VAL A 457 12.08 16.26 10.55
CA VAL A 457 10.76 16.89 10.63
C VAL A 457 10.83 18.01 11.66
N THR A 458 10.75 19.26 11.23
CA THR A 458 10.31 20.35 12.11
C THR A 458 8.81 20.16 12.33
N GLY A 459 8.44 19.89 13.59
CA GLY A 459 7.18 19.29 13.98
C GLY A 459 5.88 20.08 13.70
N PRO A 460 4.73 19.44 13.97
CA PRO A 460 3.39 19.96 13.72
C PRO A 460 2.90 20.90 14.82
N VAL A 461 1.91 21.74 14.48
CA VAL A 461 1.00 22.32 15.48
C VAL A 461 0.02 21.21 15.85
N GLU A 462 0.19 20.62 17.04
CA GLU A 462 -0.67 19.56 17.58
C GLU A 462 -2.10 20.05 17.83
N VAL A 463 -3.09 19.27 17.39
CA VAL A 463 -4.41 19.25 18.05
C VAL A 463 -4.39 18.05 18.99
N VAL A 464 -4.05 18.28 20.25
CA VAL A 464 -3.98 17.25 21.29
C VAL A 464 -5.40 16.90 21.76
N ASP A 465 -5.76 15.62 21.68
CA ASP A 465 -6.95 15.06 22.32
C ASP A 465 -6.95 15.40 23.84
N PRO A 466 -8.03 16.02 24.37
CA PRO A 466 -8.13 16.43 25.78
C PRO A 466 -7.78 15.33 26.80
N ALA A 467 -7.97 14.06 26.45
CA ALA A 467 -7.71 12.93 27.35
C ALA A 467 -6.21 12.75 27.70
N CYS A 468 -5.30 13.14 26.81
CA CYS A 468 -3.85 13.02 27.03
C CYS A 468 -3.19 14.31 27.51
N GLN A 469 -3.91 15.44 27.56
CA GLN A 469 -3.38 16.73 28.03
C GLN A 469 -3.03 16.73 29.52
N ALA A 470 -3.64 15.83 30.31
CA ALA A 470 -3.37 15.69 31.74
C ALA A 470 -2.17 14.77 32.06
N LEU A 471 -1.55 14.14 31.05
CA LEU A 471 -0.41 13.25 31.22
C LEU A 471 0.93 13.98 31.11
N PRO A 472 2.00 13.45 31.72
CA PRO A 472 3.36 13.89 31.49
C PRO A 472 3.70 13.90 29.99
N ALA A 473 4.32 14.99 29.53
CA ALA A 473 4.67 15.17 28.11
C ALA A 473 5.58 14.02 27.62
N PRO A 474 5.32 13.42 26.45
CA PRO A 474 6.16 12.36 25.90
C PRO A 474 7.60 12.82 25.69
N ARG A 475 8.57 11.94 25.99
CA ARG A 475 10.01 12.29 25.96
C ARG A 475 10.80 11.59 24.84
N LEU A 476 10.25 10.53 24.27
CA LEU A 476 10.89 9.79 23.18
C LEU A 476 10.84 10.58 21.87
N THR A 477 11.72 10.23 20.94
CA THR A 477 11.78 10.83 19.61
C THR A 477 11.68 9.74 18.55
N VAL A 478 10.85 9.95 17.54
CA VAL A 478 10.75 9.02 16.40
C VAL A 478 12.10 8.91 15.69
N GLY A 479 12.51 7.69 15.39
CA GLY A 479 13.83 7.37 14.84
C GLY A 479 14.94 7.27 15.90
N GLY A 480 14.67 7.69 17.15
CA GLY A 480 15.58 7.51 18.28
C GLY A 480 15.45 6.14 18.95
N GLN A 481 16.22 5.93 20.02
CA GLN A 481 16.09 4.77 20.90
C GLN A 481 15.44 5.18 22.22
N GLY A 482 14.63 4.29 22.77
CA GLY A 482 14.08 4.38 24.11
C GLY A 482 14.47 3.15 24.91
N ARG A 483 14.34 3.22 26.23
CA ARG A 483 14.37 2.03 27.09
C ARG A 483 13.14 1.99 27.98
N VAL A 484 12.71 0.79 28.36
CA VAL A 484 11.80 0.64 29.50
C VAL A 484 12.56 0.99 30.75
N THR A 485 11.96 1.81 31.62
CA THR A 485 12.56 2.18 32.90
C THR A 485 12.87 0.93 33.75
N PRO A 486 13.86 0.97 34.67
CA PRO A 486 14.18 -0.18 35.50
C PRO A 486 12.96 -0.63 36.31
N GLY A 487 12.57 -1.91 36.18
CA GLY A 487 11.40 -2.45 36.86
C GLY A 487 10.61 -3.46 36.03
N LEU A 488 9.28 -3.37 36.10
CA LEU A 488 8.37 -4.28 35.42
C LEU A 488 8.45 -4.11 33.89
N PRO A 489 8.22 -5.20 33.12
CA PRO A 489 8.16 -5.11 31.67
C PRO A 489 7.04 -4.19 31.19
N ASN A 490 7.30 -3.43 30.14
CA ASN A 490 6.25 -2.67 29.46
C ASN A 490 5.60 -3.51 28.37
N LYS A 491 4.28 -3.40 28.23
CA LYS A 491 3.51 -4.21 27.28
C LYS A 491 3.68 -3.67 25.87
N VAL A 492 3.73 -4.57 24.90
CA VAL A 492 3.67 -4.25 23.47
C VAL A 492 2.34 -4.77 22.93
N ARG A 493 1.61 -3.91 22.23
CA ARG A 493 0.27 -4.20 21.72
C ARG A 493 0.18 -4.00 20.21
N SER A 494 -0.80 -4.64 19.59
CA SER A 494 -1.02 -4.52 18.14
C SER A 494 -1.50 -3.13 17.70
N GLN A 495 -2.10 -2.34 18.60
CA GLN A 495 -2.61 -0.98 18.37
C GLN A 495 -2.37 -0.08 19.60
N PRO A 496 -2.40 1.26 19.49
CA PRO A 496 -2.21 2.20 20.59
C PRO A 496 -3.45 2.29 21.50
N SER A 497 -3.83 1.15 22.10
CA SER A 497 -4.99 1.05 22.98
C SER A 497 -4.75 -0.01 24.05
N THR A 498 -5.23 0.25 25.26
CA THR A 498 -5.26 -0.69 26.39
C THR A 498 -6.13 -1.92 26.12
N SER A 499 -7.07 -1.83 25.18
CA SER A 499 -7.95 -2.93 24.74
C SER A 499 -7.34 -3.80 23.63
N ALA A 500 -6.27 -3.32 22.97
CA ALA A 500 -5.64 -4.02 21.87
C ALA A 500 -4.91 -5.29 22.33
N GLU A 501 -4.79 -6.29 21.45
CA GLU A 501 -4.07 -7.52 21.73
C GLU A 501 -2.64 -7.24 22.19
N GLN A 502 -2.23 -7.86 23.29
CA GLN A 502 -0.85 -7.79 23.76
C GLN A 502 0.00 -8.78 22.97
N THR A 503 0.82 -8.27 22.07
CA THR A 503 1.69 -9.05 21.18
C THR A 503 3.03 -9.40 21.82
N GLY A 504 3.40 -8.74 22.91
CA GLY A 504 4.56 -9.11 23.71
C GLY A 504 4.84 -8.15 24.86
N ASN A 505 6.07 -8.19 25.37
CA ASN A 505 6.56 -7.30 26.42
C ASN A 505 8.02 -6.92 26.13
N ILE A 506 8.40 -5.72 26.55
CA ILE A 506 9.79 -5.28 26.63
C ILE A 506 10.19 -5.35 28.10
N PRO A 507 11.19 -6.15 28.50
CA PRO A 507 11.62 -6.24 29.88
C PRO A 507 12.12 -4.88 30.40
N GLY A 508 12.12 -4.69 31.72
CA GLY A 508 12.75 -3.53 32.34
C GLY A 508 14.20 -3.37 31.86
N GLU A 509 14.61 -2.14 31.59
CA GLU A 509 15.89 -1.78 30.96
C GLU A 509 16.06 -2.26 29.50
N GLY A 510 15.06 -2.91 28.91
CA GLY A 510 15.06 -3.29 27.50
C GLY A 510 15.08 -2.05 26.60
N VAL A 511 16.09 -1.97 25.73
CA VAL A 511 16.29 -0.87 24.76
C VAL A 511 15.59 -1.23 23.45
N PHE A 512 14.81 -0.30 22.91
CA PHE A 512 14.03 -0.47 21.70
C PHE A 512 14.19 0.74 20.77
N GLN A 513 13.91 0.52 19.48
CA GLN A 513 13.85 1.60 18.50
C GLN A 513 12.45 2.20 18.45
N VAL A 514 12.35 3.53 18.40
CA VAL A 514 11.07 4.25 18.27
C VAL A 514 10.75 4.42 16.78
N LEU A 515 9.65 3.80 16.33
CA LEU A 515 9.24 3.80 14.93
C LEU A 515 8.21 4.90 14.61
N ALA A 516 7.28 5.18 15.52
CA ALA A 516 6.23 6.19 15.35
C ALA A 516 5.63 6.63 16.70
N GLY A 517 4.91 7.75 16.71
CA GLY A 517 4.29 8.33 17.91
C GLY A 517 4.77 9.76 18.22
N PRO A 518 4.31 10.37 19.33
CA PRO A 518 3.34 9.82 20.27
C PRO A 518 1.92 9.86 19.66
N GLN A 519 1.12 8.82 19.91
CA GLN A 519 -0.32 8.82 19.62
C GLN A 519 -1.11 8.79 20.93
N CYS A 520 -2.17 9.60 21.04
CA CYS A 520 -3.06 9.54 22.19
C CYS A 520 -4.08 8.41 22.01
N GLY A 521 -4.26 7.57 23.03
CA GLY A 521 -5.25 6.50 23.04
C GLY A 521 -5.53 6.02 24.46
N ASP A 522 -6.81 5.86 24.82
CA ASP A 522 -7.26 5.43 26.15
C ASP A 522 -6.64 6.22 27.33
N GLY A 523 -6.40 7.52 27.14
CA GLY A 523 -5.77 8.36 28.17
C GLY A 523 -4.32 7.99 28.47
N LEU A 524 -3.60 7.46 27.48
CA LEU A 524 -2.16 7.21 27.51
C LEU A 524 -1.50 7.71 26.22
N TRP A 525 -0.25 8.12 26.31
CA TRP A 525 0.60 8.33 25.14
C TRP A 525 1.19 7.00 24.67
N TRP A 526 1.11 6.71 23.39
CA TRP A 526 1.57 5.45 22.79
C TRP A 526 2.69 5.69 21.79
N TRP A 527 3.66 4.78 21.83
CA TRP A 527 4.80 4.77 20.93
C TRP A 527 4.86 3.45 20.18
N GLN A 528 4.93 3.51 18.86
CA GLN A 528 5.25 2.32 18.08
C GLN A 528 6.74 2.08 18.16
N VAL A 529 7.12 0.86 18.52
CA VAL A 529 8.50 0.49 18.81
C VAL A 529 8.86 -0.81 18.12
N ASN A 530 10.17 -1.01 17.90
CA ASN A 530 10.75 -2.28 17.53
C ASN A 530 11.71 -2.71 18.64
N TYR A 531 11.41 -3.82 19.29
CA TYR A 531 12.26 -4.45 20.29
C TYR A 531 12.65 -5.85 19.81
N ASP A 532 13.89 -6.04 19.36
CA ASP A 532 14.41 -7.32 18.87
C ASP A 532 13.49 -8.03 17.84
N GLY A 533 12.86 -7.27 16.95
CA GLY A 533 11.94 -7.77 15.92
C GLY A 533 10.47 -7.82 16.35
N LEU A 534 10.16 -7.60 17.63
CA LEU A 534 8.80 -7.39 18.11
C LEU A 534 8.37 -5.95 17.83
N ILE A 535 7.53 -5.77 16.82
CA ILE A 535 6.94 -4.47 16.45
C ILE A 535 5.54 -4.34 17.05
N GLY A 536 5.30 -3.23 17.73
CA GLY A 536 3.97 -2.88 18.24
C GLY A 536 3.99 -1.61 19.07
N TRP A 537 2.90 -1.33 19.76
CA TRP A 537 2.67 -0.11 20.51
C TRP A 537 2.89 -0.32 22.00
N THR A 538 3.73 0.51 22.61
CA THR A 538 3.98 0.51 24.05
C THR A 538 3.59 1.85 24.65
N ALA A 539 3.06 1.83 25.88
CA ALA A 539 2.57 3.02 26.55
C ALA A 539 3.74 3.81 27.17
N ASN A 540 3.64 5.14 27.10
CA ASN A 540 4.64 6.08 27.60
C ASN A 540 4.74 6.07 29.13
N GLY A 541 3.61 5.89 29.81
CA GLY A 541 3.44 6.12 31.24
C GLY A 541 2.04 6.62 31.55
N ASP A 542 1.72 6.72 32.83
CA ASP A 542 0.47 7.31 33.33
C ASP A 542 0.70 8.72 33.89
N SER A 543 -0.24 9.25 34.68
CA SER A 543 -0.13 10.57 35.29
C SER A 543 1.01 10.71 36.33
N ALA A 544 1.48 9.59 36.90
CA ALA A 544 2.42 9.57 38.00
C ALA A 544 3.86 9.28 37.55
N GLU A 545 4.05 8.41 36.56
CA GLU A 545 5.38 7.95 36.16
C GLU A 545 5.50 7.65 34.66
N TYR A 546 6.74 7.73 34.15
CA TYR A 546 7.10 7.25 32.83
C TYR A 546 7.49 5.77 32.93
N TRP A 547 6.96 4.94 32.05
CA TRP A 547 7.39 3.55 31.91
C TRP A 547 8.51 3.39 30.88
N VAL A 548 8.67 4.38 30.00
CA VAL A 548 9.73 4.44 28.99
C VAL A 548 10.43 5.80 29.00
N GLU A 549 11.73 5.79 28.73
CA GLU A 549 12.56 6.99 28.69
C GLU A 549 13.55 6.96 27.52
N PRO A 550 14.04 8.13 27.05
CA PRO A 550 15.04 8.18 25.99
C PRO A 550 16.31 7.41 26.40
N TYR A 551 16.87 6.66 25.44
CA TYR A 551 18.14 5.97 25.62
C TYR A 551 19.23 6.71 24.82
N PRO A 552 20.33 7.12 25.47
CA PRO A 552 21.37 7.97 24.87
C PRO A 552 22.27 7.26 23.86
#